data_AF-A0A443S3J7-F1
#
_entry.id   AF-A0A443S3J7-F1
#
_cell.length_a   1.000
_cell.length_b   1.000
_cell.length_c   1.000
_cell.angle_alpha   90.00
_cell.angle_beta   90.00
_cell.angle_gamma   90.00
#
_symmetry.space_group_name_H-M   'P 1'
#
loop_
_entity.id
_entity.type
_entity.pdbx_description
1 polymer ?
#
loop_
_entity_poly.entity_id
_entity_poly.type
_entity_poly.pdbx_seq_one_letter_code
_entity_poly.pdbx_strand_id
1 'polypeptide(L)'
;ILDETNQLDLGARQKAWLQNEALNNNPKVVINEEGKYAYKPTFQLKDKKSLLRMLDKHDQKGLGGIHWEDIQESLPNAEKSLNALKANESIIVITRPVDKKKIVFYRDKSMQFKVDEEFQKLWRSVAVDGIDETKIDNYLQKQGITSMQDLSVKKMNPIQKRKKPTSRKPRLFKKHNEHMGDILQDYDRT
;
A
#
# COMPACT_ATOMS: atom_id res chain seq x y z
N ILE A 1 7.24 -6.95 43.51
CA ILE A 1 7.42 -8.23 42.79
C ILE A 1 7.60 -9.42 43.74
N LEU A 2 8.76 -9.64 44.37
CA LEU A 2 8.98 -10.87 45.18
C LEU A 2 8.07 -10.97 46.41
N ASP A 3 7.82 -9.83 47.06
CA ASP A 3 6.90 -9.73 48.19
C ASP A 3 5.43 -9.91 47.75
N GLU A 4 5.02 -9.20 46.69
CA GLU A 4 3.68 -9.30 46.09
C GLU A 4 3.36 -10.68 45.49
N THR A 5 4.37 -11.48 45.13
CA THR A 5 4.20 -12.83 44.57
C THR A 5 4.38 -13.93 45.62
N ASN A 6 4.54 -13.57 46.91
CA ASN A 6 4.81 -14.49 48.02
C ASN A 6 6.05 -15.38 47.78
N GLN A 7 7.05 -14.89 47.05
CA GLN A 7 8.31 -15.60 46.76
C GLN A 7 9.44 -15.09 47.67
N LEU A 8 9.17 -15.02 48.97
CA LEU A 8 10.10 -14.50 49.97
C LEU A 8 11.20 -15.51 50.36
N ASP A 9 10.96 -16.81 50.12
CA ASP A 9 11.89 -17.91 50.42
C ASP A 9 13.03 -18.07 49.38
N LEU A 10 13.27 -17.06 48.55
CA LEU A 10 14.38 -17.08 47.59
C LEU A 10 15.72 -16.95 48.31
N GLY A 11 16.59 -17.94 48.12
CA GLY A 11 17.94 -17.91 48.65
C GLY A 11 18.74 -16.72 48.10
N ALA A 12 19.63 -16.16 48.92
CA ALA A 12 20.43 -14.97 48.58
C ALA A 12 21.19 -15.10 47.25
N ARG A 13 21.61 -16.32 46.90
CA ARG A 13 22.27 -16.64 45.61
C ARG A 13 21.32 -16.49 44.41
N GLN A 14 20.06 -16.94 44.54
CA GLN A 14 19.06 -16.78 43.47
C GLN A 14 18.69 -15.31 43.28
N LYS A 15 18.58 -14.54 44.37
CA LYS A 15 18.32 -13.09 44.30
C LYS A 15 19.44 -12.34 43.56
N ALA A 16 20.71 -12.65 43.87
CA ALA A 16 21.86 -12.04 43.20
C ALA A 16 21.93 -12.41 41.70
N TRP A 17 21.61 -13.66 41.36
CA TRP A 17 21.55 -14.10 39.96
C TRP A 17 20.43 -13.40 39.17
N LEU A 18 19.24 -13.25 39.76
CA LEU A 18 18.13 -12.54 39.15
C LEU A 18 18.48 -11.07 38.84
N GLN A 19 19.12 -10.40 39.80
CA GLN A 19 19.47 -8.98 39.68
C GLN A 19 20.60 -8.70 38.68
N ASN A 20 21.62 -9.56 38.62
CA ASN A 20 22.82 -9.29 37.83
C ASN A 20 22.79 -9.88 36.42
N GLU A 21 22.09 -10.99 36.23
CA GLU A 21 22.17 -11.78 34.99
C GLU A 21 20.79 -11.95 34.35
N ALA A 22 19.80 -12.47 35.09
CA ALA A 22 18.52 -12.83 34.49
C ALA A 22 17.70 -11.61 34.00
N LEU A 23 17.64 -10.54 34.80
CA LEU A 23 16.89 -9.33 34.43
C LEU A 23 17.61 -8.48 33.38
N ASN A 24 18.95 -8.50 33.36
CA ASN A 24 19.76 -7.81 32.36
C ASN A 24 19.70 -8.49 30.99
N ASN A 25 19.60 -9.83 30.96
CA ASN A 25 19.53 -10.60 29.72
C ASN A 25 18.13 -10.65 29.10
N ASN A 26 17.08 -10.20 29.79
CA ASN A 26 15.71 -10.30 29.29
C ASN A 26 15.36 -9.14 28.33
N PRO A 27 15.10 -9.41 27.03
CA PRO A 27 14.78 -8.37 26.07
C PRO A 27 13.43 -7.68 26.32
N LYS A 28 12.58 -8.25 27.17
CA LYS A 28 11.26 -7.71 27.58
C LYS A 28 11.31 -6.87 28.86
N VAL A 29 12.50 -6.53 29.38
CA VAL A 29 12.64 -5.68 30.57
C VAL A 29 13.48 -4.45 30.22
N VAL A 30 13.02 -3.27 30.65
CA VAL A 30 13.81 -2.02 30.63
C VAL A 30 14.18 -1.68 32.06
N ILE A 31 15.45 -1.30 32.25
CA ILE A 31 15.95 -0.76 33.51
C ILE A 31 15.88 0.75 33.40
N ASN A 32 15.03 1.37 34.22
CA ASN A 32 14.98 2.82 34.32
C ASN A 32 16.24 3.34 35.03
N GLU A 33 16.58 4.61 34.83
CA GLU A 33 17.74 5.28 35.46
C GLU A 33 17.70 5.22 37.00
N GLU A 34 16.52 5.03 37.60
CA GLU A 34 16.32 4.82 39.05
C GLU A 34 16.57 3.38 39.53
N GLY A 35 17.05 2.48 38.67
CA GLY A 35 17.24 1.06 39.01
C GLY A 35 15.94 0.25 39.16
N LYS A 36 14.82 0.78 38.65
CA LYS A 36 13.52 0.09 38.62
C LYS A 36 13.35 -0.68 37.31
N TYR A 37 12.76 -1.87 37.41
CA TYR A 37 12.44 -2.70 36.24
C TYR A 37 11.05 -2.38 35.71
N ALA A 38 10.94 -2.08 34.43
CA ALA A 38 9.70 -1.88 33.71
C ALA A 38 9.55 -2.92 32.59
N TYR A 39 8.31 -3.34 32.33
CA TYR A 39 8.02 -4.25 31.23
C TYR A 39 8.17 -3.53 29.88
N LYS A 40 8.94 -4.13 28.96
CA LYS A 40 9.13 -3.67 27.58
C LYS A 40 8.17 -4.44 26.67
N PRO A 41 7.04 -3.85 26.28
CA PRO A 41 6.16 -4.48 25.30
C PRO A 41 6.89 -4.66 23.97
N THR A 42 6.51 -5.71 23.24
CA THR A 42 7.02 -6.01 21.89
C THR A 42 6.87 -4.81 20.95
N PHE A 43 5.79 -4.04 21.11
CA PHE A 43 5.57 -2.77 20.45
C PHE A 43 5.21 -1.67 21.47
N GLN A 44 5.81 -0.50 21.35
CA GLN A 44 5.45 0.66 22.18
C GLN A 44 4.16 1.30 21.64
N LEU A 45 3.02 0.66 21.88
CA LEU A 45 1.71 1.14 21.45
C LEU A 45 0.98 1.80 22.61
N LYS A 46 0.62 3.08 22.46
CA LYS A 46 -0.13 3.82 23.47
C LYS A 46 -1.61 3.93 23.13
N ASP A 47 -1.92 4.05 21.83
CA ASP A 47 -3.26 4.36 21.32
C ASP A 47 -3.66 3.58 20.06
N LYS A 48 -4.97 3.49 19.80
CA LYS A 48 -5.54 2.99 18.52
C LYS A 48 -4.92 3.66 17.29
N LYS A 49 -4.66 4.97 17.36
CA LYS A 49 -4.00 5.73 16.27
C LYS A 49 -2.53 5.32 16.07
N SER A 50 -1.82 5.05 17.17
CA SER A 50 -0.42 4.60 17.11
C SER A 50 -0.31 3.22 16.46
N LEU A 51 -1.27 2.33 16.74
CA LEU A 51 -1.37 1.02 16.09
C LEU A 51 -1.61 1.15 14.58
N LEU A 52 -2.54 2.02 14.15
CA LEU A 52 -2.81 2.22 12.73
C LEU A 52 -1.58 2.77 11.99
N ARG A 53 -0.86 3.73 12.58
CA ARG A 53 0.37 4.29 12.00
C ARG A 53 1.50 3.27 11.91
N MET A 54 1.57 2.36 12.89
CA MET A 54 2.53 1.26 12.85
C MET A 54 2.18 0.28 11.73
N LEU A 55 0.91 -0.12 11.62
CA LEU A 55 0.44 -1.03 10.57
C LEU A 55 0.67 -0.44 9.16
N ASP A 56 0.38 0.84 8.96
CA ASP A 56 0.66 1.57 7.72
C ASP A 56 2.17 1.56 7.37
N LYS A 57 3.05 1.84 8.34
CA LYS A 57 4.50 1.72 8.13
C LYS A 57 4.96 0.29 7.82
N HIS A 58 4.32 -0.72 8.41
CA HIS A 58 4.63 -2.12 8.12
C HIS A 58 4.25 -2.49 6.69
N ASP A 59 3.10 -1.99 6.22
CA ASP A 59 2.62 -2.19 4.86
C ASP A 59 3.53 -1.50 3.84
N GLN A 60 3.84 -0.22 4.04
CA GLN A 60 4.76 0.55 3.18
C GLN A 60 6.16 -0.06 3.07
N LYS A 61 6.64 -0.71 4.14
CA LYS A 61 7.95 -1.38 4.17
C LYS A 61 7.90 -2.83 3.70
N GLY A 62 6.72 -3.40 3.47
CA GLY A 62 6.56 -4.81 3.14
C GLY A 62 6.99 -5.77 4.26
N LEU A 63 6.93 -5.33 5.52
CA LEU A 63 7.32 -6.14 6.69
C LEU A 63 6.26 -7.19 7.08
N GLY A 64 5.15 -7.25 6.34
CA GLY A 64 4.07 -8.20 6.56
C GLY A 64 3.16 -7.84 7.73
N GLY A 65 2.36 -8.83 8.15
CA GLY A 65 1.35 -8.68 9.20
C GLY A 65 1.90 -8.94 10.59
N ILE A 66 1.22 -8.38 11.59
CA ILE A 66 1.60 -8.48 13.01
C ILE A 66 0.69 -9.50 13.68
N HIS A 67 1.23 -10.28 14.62
CA HIS A 67 0.43 -11.26 15.35
C HIS A 67 -0.52 -10.56 16.31
N TRP A 68 -1.73 -11.13 16.46
CA TRP A 68 -2.72 -10.62 17.40
C TRP A 68 -2.19 -10.59 18.84
N GLU A 69 -1.47 -11.64 19.24
CA GLU A 69 -0.89 -11.79 20.59
C GLU A 69 0.09 -10.66 20.91
N ASP A 70 0.96 -10.29 19.96
CA ASP A 70 1.93 -9.22 20.17
C ASP A 70 1.25 -7.85 20.36
N ILE A 71 0.13 -7.61 19.67
CA ILE A 71 -0.66 -6.39 19.83
C ILE A 71 -1.37 -6.39 21.19
N GLN A 72 -1.86 -7.56 21.62
CA GLN A 72 -2.51 -7.73 22.92
C GLN A 72 -1.53 -7.53 24.08
N GLU A 73 -0.30 -7.99 23.93
CA GLU A 73 0.79 -7.79 24.89
C GLU A 73 1.22 -6.31 24.97
N SER A 74 1.06 -5.57 23.86
CA SER A 74 1.54 -4.19 23.73
C SER A 74 0.54 -3.10 24.12
N LEU A 75 -0.76 -3.38 24.13
CA LEU A 75 -1.80 -2.36 24.23
C LEU A 75 -2.86 -2.72 25.29
N PRO A 76 -3.09 -1.87 26.32
CA PRO A 76 -4.16 -2.10 27.27
C PRO A 76 -5.52 -1.99 26.55
N ASN A 77 -6.43 -2.95 26.77
CA ASN A 77 -7.69 -3.08 26.02
C ASN A 77 -7.52 -3.25 24.50
N ALA A 78 -6.48 -3.97 24.07
CA ALA A 78 -6.21 -4.25 22.65
C ALA A 78 -7.43 -4.78 21.89
N GLU A 79 -8.20 -5.72 22.48
CA GLU A 79 -9.36 -6.33 21.81
C GLU A 79 -10.43 -5.32 21.41
N LYS A 80 -10.76 -4.37 22.31
CA LYS A 80 -11.76 -3.33 22.02
C LYS A 80 -11.27 -2.42 20.91
N SER A 81 -10.00 -2.02 20.97
CA SER A 81 -9.36 -1.18 19.95
C SER A 81 -9.32 -1.88 18.59
N LEU A 82 -9.02 -3.19 18.58
CA LEU A 82 -8.93 -3.98 17.36
C LEU A 82 -10.30 -4.27 16.76
N ASN A 83 -11.29 -4.62 17.58
CA ASN A 83 -12.67 -4.78 17.12
C ASN A 83 -13.22 -3.47 16.55
N ALA A 84 -12.91 -2.33 17.16
CA ALA A 84 -13.28 -1.02 16.63
C ALA A 84 -12.49 -0.62 15.37
N LEU A 85 -11.28 -1.14 15.15
CA LEU A 85 -10.56 -0.97 13.87
C LEU A 85 -11.11 -1.89 12.78
N LYS A 86 -11.48 -3.11 13.14
CA LYS A 86 -12.10 -4.10 12.24
C LYS A 86 -13.46 -3.63 11.76
N ALA A 87 -14.30 -3.11 12.66
CA ALA A 87 -15.61 -2.54 12.32
C ALA A 87 -15.49 -1.33 11.37
N ASN A 88 -14.42 -0.55 11.50
CA ASN A 88 -14.12 0.59 10.63
C ASN A 88 -13.43 0.19 9.31
N GLU A 89 -13.28 -1.11 9.05
CA GLU A 89 -12.59 -1.70 7.88
C GLU A 89 -11.18 -1.14 7.64
N SER A 90 -10.51 -0.66 8.70
CA SER A 90 -9.15 -0.11 8.65
C SER A 90 -8.07 -1.18 8.72
N ILE A 91 -8.44 -2.41 9.09
CA ILE A 91 -7.53 -3.54 9.24
C ILE A 91 -8.16 -4.80 8.63
N ILE A 92 -7.31 -5.70 8.16
CA ILE A 92 -7.69 -7.06 7.76
C ILE A 92 -7.15 -8.02 8.82
N VAL A 93 -7.98 -8.95 9.27
CA VAL A 93 -7.57 -10.01 10.20
C VAL A 93 -7.67 -11.34 9.48
N ILE A 94 -6.54 -12.04 9.35
CA ILE A 94 -6.46 -13.36 8.74
C ILE A 94 -6.24 -14.38 9.85
N THR A 95 -7.12 -15.37 9.92
CA THR A 95 -6.93 -16.54 10.77
C THR A 95 -6.18 -17.62 10.00
N ARG A 96 -4.99 -18.01 10.46
CA ARG A 96 -4.25 -19.11 9.84
C ARG A 96 -4.98 -20.42 10.11
N PRO A 97 -5.32 -21.23 9.08
CA PRO A 97 -6.08 -22.46 9.28
C PRO A 97 -5.31 -23.53 10.08
N VAL A 98 -3.98 -23.50 10.05
CA VAL A 98 -3.11 -24.47 10.72
C VAL A 98 -3.09 -24.27 12.24
N ASP A 99 -2.88 -23.04 12.71
CA ASP A 99 -2.63 -22.75 14.14
C ASP A 99 -3.79 -22.01 14.81
N LYS A 100 -4.82 -21.63 14.06
CA LYS A 100 -5.91 -20.71 14.49
C LYS A 100 -5.41 -19.34 14.98
N LYS A 101 -4.12 -19.03 14.82
CA LYS A 101 -3.52 -17.73 15.14
C LYS A 101 -4.05 -16.65 14.22
N LYS A 102 -4.31 -15.48 14.79
CA LYS A 102 -4.80 -14.30 14.07
C LYS A 102 -3.63 -13.38 13.73
N ILE A 103 -3.54 -13.00 12.46
CA ILE A 103 -2.57 -12.04 11.94
C ILE A 103 -3.33 -10.80 11.48
N VAL A 104 -2.81 -9.63 11.82
CA VAL A 104 -3.42 -8.33 11.56
C VAL A 104 -2.61 -7.61 10.50
N PHE A 105 -3.31 -7.15 9.46
CA PHE A 105 -2.77 -6.38 8.35
C PHE A 105 -3.43 -5.01 8.29
N TYR A 106 -2.69 -4.04 7.75
CA TYR A 106 -3.26 -2.77 7.34
C TYR A 106 -4.22 -2.98 6.17
N ARG A 107 -5.32 -2.22 6.13
CA ARG A 107 -6.20 -2.15 4.96
C ARG A 107 -6.23 -0.72 4.48
N ASP A 108 -5.71 -0.50 3.28
CA ASP A 108 -5.92 0.77 2.61
C ASP A 108 -7.38 0.92 2.18
N LYS A 109 -7.98 2.04 2.56
CA LYS A 109 -9.36 2.39 2.21
C LYS A 109 -9.49 2.91 0.79
N SER A 110 -8.39 3.39 0.20
CA SER A 110 -8.39 3.91 -1.17
C SER A 110 -8.71 2.82 -2.21
N MET A 111 -8.32 1.57 -1.92
CA MET A 111 -8.49 0.41 -2.81
C MET A 111 -9.68 -0.48 -2.43
N GLN A 112 -10.70 0.07 -1.78
CA GLN A 112 -11.86 -0.73 -1.40
C GLN A 112 -12.81 -0.96 -2.58
N PHE A 113 -12.86 -2.22 -3.05
CA PHE A 113 -13.84 -2.68 -4.02
C PHE A 113 -14.59 -3.90 -3.49
N LYS A 114 -15.92 -3.78 -3.37
CA LYS A 114 -16.80 -4.90 -2.98
C LYS A 114 -17.56 -5.36 -4.22
N VAL A 115 -17.56 -6.67 -4.44
CA VAL A 115 -18.23 -7.32 -5.56
C VAL A 115 -19.23 -8.33 -5.01
N ASP A 116 -20.43 -8.36 -5.58
CA ASP A 116 -21.47 -9.29 -5.15
C ASP A 116 -21.05 -10.75 -5.35
N GLU A 117 -21.58 -11.63 -4.51
CA GLU A 117 -21.17 -13.04 -4.48
C GLU A 117 -21.46 -13.75 -5.81
N GLU A 118 -22.51 -13.35 -6.52
CA GLU A 118 -22.85 -13.88 -7.84
C GLU A 118 -21.75 -13.61 -8.87
N PHE A 119 -21.25 -12.37 -8.95
CA PHE A 119 -20.15 -12.02 -9.84
C PHE A 119 -18.85 -12.72 -9.43
N GLN A 120 -18.62 -12.93 -8.13
CA GLN A 120 -17.46 -13.69 -7.68
C GLN A 120 -17.54 -15.18 -8.09
N LYS A 121 -18.75 -15.77 -8.06
CA LYS A 121 -18.97 -17.15 -8.53
C LYS A 121 -18.79 -17.26 -10.04
N LEU A 122 -19.33 -16.31 -10.79
CA LEU A 122 -19.15 -16.24 -12.24
C LEU A 122 -17.67 -16.06 -12.63
N TRP A 123 -16.94 -15.21 -11.91
CA TRP A 123 -15.51 -15.03 -12.15
C TRP A 123 -14.72 -16.32 -11.92
N ARG A 124 -15.03 -17.08 -10.86
CA ARG A 124 -14.35 -18.34 -10.54
C ARG A 124 -14.80 -19.53 -11.39
N SER A 125 -15.98 -19.47 -12.02
CA SER A 125 -16.47 -20.56 -12.87
C SER A 125 -15.76 -20.63 -14.22
N VAL A 126 -15.17 -19.52 -14.66
CA VAL A 126 -14.33 -19.47 -15.87
C VAL A 126 -12.96 -20.06 -15.53
N ALA A 127 -12.78 -21.36 -15.80
CA ALA A 127 -11.51 -22.04 -15.61
C ALA A 127 -10.51 -21.61 -16.69
N VAL A 128 -9.51 -20.84 -16.28
CA VAL A 128 -8.33 -20.49 -17.11
C VAL A 128 -7.11 -21.33 -16.74
N ASP A 129 -7.19 -22.10 -15.65
CA ASP A 129 -6.11 -22.95 -15.17
C ASP A 129 -5.81 -24.06 -16.18
N GLY A 130 -4.59 -24.06 -16.73
CA GLY A 130 -4.13 -25.05 -17.72
C GLY A 130 -4.43 -24.70 -19.17
N ILE A 131 -5.01 -23.52 -19.46
CA ILE A 131 -5.12 -23.01 -20.83
C ILE A 131 -3.84 -22.25 -21.18
N ASP A 132 -3.28 -22.56 -22.36
CA ASP A 132 -2.10 -21.86 -22.87
C ASP A 132 -2.42 -20.38 -23.20
N GLU A 133 -1.52 -19.47 -22.86
CA GLU A 133 -1.69 -18.02 -23.07
C GLU A 133 -1.96 -17.69 -24.54
N THR A 134 -1.33 -18.41 -25.48
CA THR A 134 -1.53 -18.21 -26.92
C THR A 134 -2.96 -18.55 -27.36
N LYS A 135 -3.59 -19.52 -26.70
CA LYS A 135 -4.97 -19.93 -26.99
C LYS A 135 -5.96 -18.91 -26.43
N ILE A 136 -5.65 -18.31 -25.28
CA ILE A 136 -6.42 -17.21 -24.70
C ILE A 136 -6.37 -15.99 -25.64
N ASP A 137 -5.18 -15.60 -26.11
CA ASP A 137 -5.03 -14.44 -27.00
C ASP A 137 -5.78 -14.64 -28.34
N ASN A 138 -5.64 -15.81 -28.96
CA ASN A 138 -6.39 -16.16 -30.17
C ASN A 138 -7.91 -16.13 -29.96
N TYR A 139 -8.40 -16.56 -28.79
CA TYR A 139 -9.82 -16.49 -28.46
C TYR A 139 -10.29 -15.04 -28.30
N LEU A 140 -9.52 -14.21 -27.60
CA LEU A 140 -9.82 -12.79 -27.44
C LEU A 140 -9.83 -12.06 -28.79
N GLN A 141 -8.84 -12.29 -29.66
CA GLN A 141 -8.78 -11.72 -31.01
C GLN A 141 -9.98 -12.13 -31.86
N LYS A 142 -10.40 -13.39 -31.81
CA LYS A 142 -11.61 -13.88 -32.50
C LYS A 142 -12.89 -13.19 -32.02
N GLN A 143 -12.95 -12.84 -30.74
CA GLN A 143 -14.06 -12.08 -30.15
C GLN A 143 -13.91 -10.55 -30.35
N GLY A 144 -12.91 -10.11 -31.12
CA GLY A 144 -12.65 -8.69 -31.41
C GLY A 144 -12.00 -7.91 -30.26
N ILE A 145 -11.63 -8.59 -29.16
CA ILE A 145 -10.92 -7.99 -28.04
C ILE A 145 -9.44 -8.14 -28.33
N THR A 146 -8.82 -7.06 -28.80
CA THR A 146 -7.38 -7.07 -29.07
C THR A 146 -6.65 -6.64 -27.80
N SER A 147 -5.56 -7.33 -27.46
CA SER A 147 -4.70 -6.91 -26.35
C SER A 147 -4.28 -5.45 -26.56
N MET A 148 -4.28 -4.67 -25.47
CA MET A 148 -3.95 -3.25 -25.52
C MET A 148 -2.52 -3.10 -26.02
N GLN A 149 -2.35 -2.84 -27.32
CA GLN A 149 -1.06 -2.43 -27.83
C GLN A 149 -0.80 -1.08 -27.18
N ASP A 150 0.26 -1.01 -26.38
CA ASP A 150 0.82 0.26 -25.97
C ASP A 150 1.00 1.09 -27.25
N LEU A 151 0.05 1.98 -27.50
CA LEU A 151 0.27 3.20 -28.26
C LEU A 151 1.20 4.06 -27.40
N SER A 152 2.37 3.51 -27.05
CA SER A 152 3.57 4.27 -26.81
C SER A 152 3.56 5.32 -27.90
N VAL A 153 3.46 6.57 -27.46
CA VAL A 153 3.44 7.77 -28.31
C VAL A 153 4.42 7.49 -29.44
N LYS A 154 3.89 7.30 -30.66
CA LYS A 154 4.69 7.00 -31.87
C LYS A 154 5.96 7.82 -31.74
N LYS A 155 7.11 7.16 -31.58
CA LYS A 155 8.40 7.87 -31.50
C LYS A 155 8.44 8.79 -32.70
N MET A 156 8.22 10.08 -32.44
CA MET A 156 8.21 11.08 -33.49
C MET A 156 9.64 11.08 -34.00
N ASN A 157 9.82 10.50 -35.19
CA ASN A 157 11.13 10.44 -35.83
C ASN A 157 11.78 11.81 -35.69
N PRO A 158 13.01 11.91 -35.17
CA PRO A 158 13.63 13.20 -34.93
C PRO A 158 13.67 13.95 -36.26
N ILE A 159 12.97 15.09 -36.28
CA ILE A 159 12.92 16.02 -37.40
C ILE A 159 14.37 16.28 -37.81
N GLN A 160 14.76 15.76 -38.97
CA GLN A 160 16.05 16.08 -39.57
C GLN A 160 16.12 17.60 -39.69
N LYS A 161 17.02 18.22 -38.92
CA LYS A 161 17.24 19.66 -38.93
C LYS A 161 17.58 20.09 -40.36
N ARG A 162 16.61 20.69 -41.05
CA ARG A 162 16.80 21.31 -42.36
C ARG A 162 17.94 22.34 -42.26
N LYS A 163 18.93 22.23 -43.14
CA LYS A 163 20.00 23.20 -43.33
C LYS A 163 19.40 24.60 -43.58
N LYS A 164 19.99 25.62 -42.96
CA LYS A 164 19.56 27.03 -43.02
C LYS A 164 19.35 27.49 -44.47
N PRO A 165 18.20 28.07 -44.84
CA PRO A 165 18.02 28.63 -46.17
C PRO A 165 18.59 30.05 -46.24
N THR A 166 19.45 30.26 -47.23
CA THR A 166 19.95 31.54 -47.72
C THR A 166 18.79 32.42 -48.21
N SER A 167 18.65 33.59 -47.59
CA SER A 167 18.20 34.87 -48.14
C SER A 167 17.46 34.87 -49.51
N ARG A 168 16.17 35.26 -49.43
CA ARG A 168 15.42 36.16 -50.34
C ARG A 168 15.01 35.68 -51.74
N LYS A 169 13.74 35.26 -51.84
CA LYS A 169 12.79 35.74 -52.88
C LYS A 169 11.41 35.93 -52.23
N PRO A 170 10.67 37.02 -52.50
CA PRO A 170 9.30 37.15 -52.00
C PRO A 170 8.44 36.07 -52.67
N ARG A 171 7.85 35.18 -51.88
CA ARG A 171 6.86 34.24 -52.41
C ARG A 171 5.65 35.07 -52.83
N LEU A 172 5.33 35.08 -54.12
CA LEU A 172 3.99 35.47 -54.57
C LEU A 172 3.01 34.54 -53.84
N PHE A 173 2.34 35.08 -52.83
CA PHE A 173 1.25 34.38 -52.16
C PHE A 173 0.14 34.22 -53.19
N LYS A 174 -0.23 32.97 -53.49
CA LYS A 174 -1.32 32.66 -54.39
C LYS A 174 -2.61 33.15 -53.70
N LYS A 175 -3.04 34.37 -54.01
CA LYS A 175 -4.30 34.90 -53.51
C LYS A 175 -5.42 34.04 -54.10
N HIS A 176 -6.10 33.30 -53.24
CA HIS A 176 -7.40 32.71 -53.57
C HIS A 176 -8.49 33.67 -53.10
N ASN A 177 -9.64 33.66 -53.78
CA ASN A 177 -10.79 34.55 -53.60
C ASN A 177 -10.65 35.97 -54.19
N GLU A 178 -10.12 36.06 -55.40
CA GLU A 178 -10.05 37.31 -56.20
C GLU A 178 -11.44 37.85 -56.58
N HIS A 179 -12.49 37.01 -56.54
CA HIS A 179 -13.88 37.36 -56.86
C HIS A 179 -14.68 37.96 -55.69
N MET A 180 -14.10 38.03 -54.48
CA MET A 180 -14.77 38.60 -53.29
C MET A 180 -14.26 40.01 -52.95
N GLY A 181 -13.35 40.57 -53.76
CA GLY A 181 -12.75 41.89 -53.52
C GLY A 181 -13.75 43.04 -53.55
N ASP A 182 -14.74 42.98 -54.44
CA ASP A 182 -15.77 44.02 -54.59
C ASP A 182 -16.90 43.93 -53.53
N ILE A 183 -16.90 42.91 -52.67
CA ILE A 183 -17.92 42.69 -51.64
C ILE A 183 -17.41 43.15 -50.26
N LEU A 184 -16.11 43.36 -50.10
CA LEU A 184 -15.49 43.76 -48.83
C LEU A 184 -15.50 45.29 -48.70
N GLN A 185 -16.28 45.80 -47.75
CA GLN A 185 -16.23 47.21 -47.32
C GLN A 185 -15.18 47.37 -46.22
N ASP A 186 -14.14 48.15 -46.49
CA ASP A 186 -13.12 48.52 -45.50
C ASP A 186 -13.65 49.67 -44.62
N TYR A 187 -13.79 49.43 -43.32
CA TYR A 187 -14.25 50.41 -42.32
C TYR A 187 -13.11 51.02 -41.48
N ASP A 188 -11.87 51.00 -41.98
CA ASP A 188 -10.69 51.53 -41.28
C ASP A 188 -10.57 53.08 -41.32
N ARG A 189 -11.70 53.79 -41.43
CA ARG A 189 -11.77 55.24 -41.21
C ARG A 189 -13.01 55.61 -40.40
N THR A 190 -12.88 55.47 -39.08
CA THR A 190 -13.37 56.42 -38.07
C THR A 190 -12.50 56.31 -36.83
#